data_AF-A0A6F8SWU4-F1
#
_entry.id   AF-A0A6F8SWU4-F1
#
_cell.length_a   1.000
_cell.length_b   1.000
_cell.length_c   1.000
_cell.angle_alpha   90.00
_cell.angle_beta   90.00
_cell.angle_gamma   90.00
#
_symmetry.space_group_name_H-M   'P 1'
#
loop_
_entity.id
_entity.type
_entity.pdbx_description
1 polymer ?
#
loop_
_entity_poly.entity_id
_entity_poly.type
_entity_poly.pdbx_seq_one_letter_code
_entity_poly.pdbx_strand_id
1 'polypeptide(L)'
;MNLMLWVLGSAIGSRFQGMTRRLLGRYLWQSGIATLLALVVLAVFAELIHQTVGVGRDVALLALAPGGIGEMAILAVALNIDPVFVAFHHLLRMVTLMVVAPFWARWLMRHHPDA
;
A
#
# COMPACT_ATOMS: atom_id res chain seq x y z
N MET A 1 20.71 6.82 5.57
CA MET A 1 19.43 6.48 4.92
C MET A 1 19.58 5.37 3.86
N ASN A 2 20.53 5.46 2.92
CA ASN A 2 20.52 4.62 1.72
C ASN A 2 20.89 3.13 1.94
N LEU A 3 21.79 2.81 2.88
CA LEU A 3 22.17 1.42 3.19
C LEU A 3 20.97 0.54 3.57
N MET A 4 19.98 1.12 4.26
CA MET A 4 18.77 0.40 4.65
C MET A 4 17.96 -0.05 3.43
N LEU A 5 17.85 0.80 2.40
CA LEU A 5 17.14 0.47 1.17
C LEU A 5 17.85 -0.63 0.38
N TRP A 6 19.18 -0.61 0.33
CA TRP A 6 19.97 -1.69 -0.27
C TRP A 6 19.74 -3.02 0.44
N VAL A 7 19.82 -3.02 1.79
CA VAL A 7 19.60 -4.23 2.59
C VAL A 7 18.16 -4.74 2.42
N LEU A 8 17.16 -3.87 2.51
CA LEU A 8 15.75 -4.24 2.38
C LEU A 8 15.44 -4.78 0.97
N GLY A 9 15.95 -4.10 -0.07
CA GLY A 9 15.80 -4.50 -1.45
C GLY A 9 16.44 -5.86 -1.74
N SER A 10 17.66 -6.09 -1.25
CA SER A 10 18.33 -7.39 -1.36
C SER A 10 17.59 -8.48 -0.58
N ALA A 11 17.06 -8.20 0.61
CA ALA A 11 16.29 -9.15 1.41
C ALA A 11 14.94 -9.52 0.77
N ILE A 12 14.26 -8.56 0.13
CA ILE A 12 13.04 -8.84 -0.64
C ILE A 12 13.40 -9.65 -1.89
N GLY A 13 14.47 -9.27 -2.60
CA GLY A 13 14.96 -9.94 -3.80
C GLY A 13 15.41 -11.38 -3.57
N SER A 14 16.00 -11.68 -2.42
CA SER A 14 16.43 -13.04 -2.07
C SER A 14 15.26 -14.02 -1.93
N ARG A 15 14.04 -13.53 -1.64
CA ARG A 15 12.83 -14.39 -1.63
C ARG A 15 12.48 -14.98 -2.99
N PHE A 16 13.07 -14.45 -4.06
CA PHE A 16 12.89 -14.97 -5.42
C PHE A 16 13.96 -16.00 -5.82
N GLN A 17 14.91 -16.32 -4.93
CA GLN A 17 15.98 -17.28 -5.19
C GLN A 17 15.39 -18.68 -5.50
N GLY A 18 15.87 -19.29 -6.58
CA GLY A 18 15.43 -20.63 -6.99
C GLY A 18 14.12 -20.68 -7.81
N MET A 19 13.46 -19.54 -8.09
CA MET A 19 12.29 -19.54 -8.96
C MET A 19 12.64 -19.53 -10.44
N THR A 20 11.91 -20.34 -11.22
CA THR A 20 12.00 -20.33 -12.68
C THR A 20 11.48 -19.02 -13.26
N ARG A 21 12.10 -18.51 -14.34
CA ARG A 21 11.68 -17.30 -15.05
C ARG A 21 10.19 -17.28 -15.41
N ARG A 22 9.62 -18.44 -15.77
CA ARG A 22 8.19 -18.59 -16.10
C ARG A 22 7.28 -18.37 -14.89
N LEU A 23 7.67 -18.86 -13.71
CA LEU A 23 6.91 -18.67 -12.47
C LEU A 23 7.03 -17.22 -11.99
N LEU A 24 8.23 -16.64 -12.07
CA LEU A 24 8.45 -15.23 -11.80
C LEU A 24 7.55 -14.33 -12.67
N GLY A 25 7.51 -14.56 -13.99
CA GLY A 25 6.66 -13.81 -14.90
C GLY A 25 5.16 -13.93 -14.56
N ARG A 26 4.71 -15.12 -14.17
CA ARG A 26 3.32 -15.34 -13.73
C ARG A 26 3.01 -14.57 -12.45
N TYR A 27 3.88 -14.59 -11.44
CA TYR A 27 3.67 -13.84 -10.21
C TYR A 27 3.73 -12.33 -10.43
N LEU A 28 4.62 -11.85 -11.29
CA LEU A 28 4.65 -10.43 -11.68
C LEU A 28 3.32 -10.02 -12.34
N TRP A 29 2.78 -10.84 -13.23
CA TRP A 29 1.49 -10.57 -13.86
C TRP A 29 0.33 -10.55 -12.85
N GLN A 30 0.25 -11.57 -12.00
CA GLN A 30 -0.79 -11.68 -10.96
C GLN A 30 -0.72 -10.51 -9.96
N SER A 31 0.49 -10.17 -9.51
CA SER A 31 0.73 -9.03 -8.61
C SER A 31 0.41 -7.70 -9.29
N GLY A 32 0.74 -7.55 -10.57
CA GLY A 32 0.41 -6.38 -11.37
C GLY A 32 -1.10 -6.16 -11.45
N ILE A 33 -1.86 -7.20 -11.76
CA ILE A 33 -3.34 -7.13 -11.76
C ILE A 33 -3.87 -6.78 -10.38
N ALA A 34 -3.41 -7.46 -9.32
CA ALA A 34 -3.86 -7.19 -7.96
C ALA A 34 -3.59 -5.74 -7.53
N THR A 35 -2.40 -5.22 -7.88
CA THR A 35 -2.01 -3.83 -7.61
C THR A 35 -2.89 -2.85 -8.37
N LEU A 36 -3.14 -3.10 -9.66
CA LEU A 36 -4.01 -2.26 -10.48
C LEU A 36 -5.43 -2.20 -9.91
N LEU A 37 -5.99 -3.36 -9.53
CA LEU A 37 -7.31 -3.42 -8.90
C LEU A 37 -7.33 -2.63 -7.58
N ALA A 38 -6.30 -2.79 -6.74
CA ALA A 38 -6.19 -2.02 -5.50
C ALA A 38 -6.13 -0.51 -5.75
N LEU A 39 -5.36 -0.06 -6.75
CA LEU A 39 -5.29 1.36 -7.13
C LEU A 39 -6.63 1.90 -7.62
N VAL A 40 -7.37 1.14 -8.44
CA VAL A 40 -8.71 1.52 -8.89
C VAL A 40 -9.66 1.67 -7.71
N VAL A 41 -9.66 0.70 -6.79
CA VAL A 41 -10.48 0.78 -5.57
C VAL A 41 -10.11 2.01 -4.76
N LEU A 42 -8.83 2.25 -4.49
CA LEU A 42 -8.38 3.42 -3.73
C LEU A 42 -8.75 4.74 -4.42
N ALA A 43 -8.67 4.81 -5.75
CA ALA A 43 -9.09 5.98 -6.51
C ALA A 43 -10.60 6.25 -6.42
N VAL A 44 -11.43 5.20 -6.45
CA VAL A 44 -12.88 5.31 -6.22
C VAL A 44 -13.16 5.83 -4.81
N PHE A 45 -12.48 5.29 -3.79
CA PHE A 45 -12.61 5.79 -2.42
C PHE A 45 -12.15 7.25 -2.28
N ALA A 46 -11.08 7.65 -2.98
CA ALA A 46 -10.62 9.03 -2.96
C ALA A 46 -11.67 9.98 -3.55
N GLU A 47 -12.31 9.57 -4.64
CA GLU A 47 -13.40 10.33 -5.24
C GLU A 47 -14.61 10.43 -4.29
N LEU A 48 -14.97 9.34 -3.60
CA LEU A 48 -16.02 9.37 -2.59
C LEU A 48 -15.68 10.30 -1.41
N ILE A 49 -14.45 10.28 -0.92
CA ILE A 49 -13.99 11.17 0.15
C ILE A 49 -14.03 12.63 -0.30
N HIS A 50 -13.59 12.93 -1.53
CA HIS A 50 -13.67 14.27 -2.11
C HIS A 50 -15.12 14.79 -2.07
N GLN A 51 -16.08 13.97 -2.52
CA GLN A 51 -17.49 14.35 -2.60
C GLN A 51 -18.19 14.45 -1.24
N THR A 52 -17.83 13.60 -0.28
CA THR A 52 -18.51 13.52 1.03
C THR A 52 -17.89 14.40 2.10
N VAL A 53 -16.57 14.56 2.10
CA VAL A 53 -15.82 15.32 3.12
C VAL A 53 -15.48 16.74 2.62
N GLY A 54 -15.49 16.97 1.31
CA GLY A 54 -15.22 18.29 0.73
C GLY A 54 -13.74 18.68 0.67
N VAL A 55 -12.83 17.73 0.88
CA VAL A 55 -11.37 17.95 0.70
C VAL A 55 -11.01 18.00 -0.79
N GLY A 56 -9.89 18.63 -1.17
CA GLY A 56 -9.40 18.62 -2.54
C GLY A 56 -9.18 17.21 -3.10
N ARG A 57 -9.44 17.01 -4.39
CA ARG A 57 -9.30 15.69 -5.05
C ARG A 57 -7.85 15.19 -5.01
N ASP A 58 -6.91 16.09 -5.21
CA ASP A 58 -5.47 15.89 -5.05
C ASP A 58 -5.09 15.47 -3.62
N VAL A 59 -5.67 16.12 -2.61
CA VAL A 59 -5.49 15.77 -1.19
C VAL A 59 -6.01 14.35 -0.91
N ALA A 60 -7.22 14.03 -1.38
CA ALA A 60 -7.84 12.72 -1.17
C ALA A 60 -7.05 11.59 -1.88
N LEU A 61 -6.66 11.83 -3.15
CA LEU A 61 -5.85 10.87 -3.92
C LEU A 61 -4.50 10.64 -3.26
N LEU A 62 -3.81 11.70 -2.85
CA LEU A 62 -2.50 11.58 -2.23
C LEU A 62 -2.58 10.90 -0.85
N ALA A 63 -3.61 11.19 -0.06
CA ALA A 63 -3.81 10.58 1.25
C ALA A 63 -4.13 9.07 1.17
N LEU A 64 -4.80 8.61 0.11
CA LEU A 64 -5.14 7.20 -0.10
C LEU A 64 -4.11 6.43 -0.92
N ALA A 65 -3.23 7.11 -1.66
CA ALA A 65 -2.19 6.49 -2.46
C ALA A 65 -1.35 5.51 -1.62
N PRO A 66 -0.98 4.34 -2.17
CA PRO A 66 -0.03 3.46 -1.51
C PRO A 66 1.38 4.05 -1.62
N GLY A 67 2.14 3.98 -0.52
CA GLY A 67 3.49 4.54 -0.46
C GLY A 67 4.04 4.58 0.96
N GLY A 68 5.31 4.95 1.10
CA GLY A 68 5.94 5.19 2.40
C GLY A 68 5.47 6.50 3.03
N ILE A 69 5.25 6.50 4.36
CA ILE A 69 4.78 7.70 5.10
C ILE A 69 5.69 8.91 4.82
N GLY A 70 7.01 8.72 4.87
CA GLY A 70 7.99 9.80 4.67
C GLY A 70 8.00 10.34 3.24
N GLU A 71 7.91 9.46 2.25
CA GLU A 71 7.89 9.85 0.83
C GLU A 71 6.63 10.64 0.49
N MET A 72 5.47 10.20 1.01
CA MET A 72 4.19 10.87 0.76
C MET A 72 4.09 12.21 1.50
N ALA A 73 4.71 12.34 2.69
CA ALA A 73 4.81 13.62 3.38
C ALA A 73 5.65 14.64 2.58
N ILE A 74 6.77 14.21 1.99
CA ILE A 74 7.58 15.06 1.11
C ILE A 74 6.79 15.44 -0.16
N LEU A 75 6.07 14.47 -0.76
CA LEU A 75 5.24 14.73 -1.94
C LEU A 75 4.13 15.73 -1.63
N ALA A 76 3.51 15.64 -0.45
CA ALA A 76 2.49 16.58 0.00
C ALA A 76 3.04 18.00 0.08
N VAL A 77 4.21 18.19 0.69
CA VAL A 77 4.90 19.50 0.72
C VAL A 77 5.19 20.00 -0.70
N ALA A 78 5.68 19.13 -1.58
CA ALA A 78 5.98 19.50 -2.97
C ALA A 78 4.73 19.92 -3.77
N LEU A 79 3.57 19.37 -3.43
CA LEU A 79 2.28 19.66 -4.08
C LEU A 79 1.48 20.75 -3.36
N ASN A 80 2.04 21.40 -2.33
CA ASN A 80 1.34 22.37 -1.46
C ASN A 80 0.08 21.78 -0.79
N ILE A 81 0.11 20.49 -0.50
CA ILE A 81 -0.90 19.76 0.27
C ILE A 81 -0.43 19.67 1.73
N ASP A 82 -1.35 19.72 2.69
CA ASP A 82 -1.02 19.57 4.10
C ASP A 82 -0.35 18.20 4.37
N PRO A 83 0.96 18.17 4.71
CA PRO A 83 1.67 16.93 4.96
C PRO A 83 1.19 16.24 6.24
N VAL A 84 0.61 16.98 7.19
CA VAL A 84 0.07 16.40 8.43
C VAL A 84 -1.15 15.55 8.11
N PHE A 85 -2.06 16.03 7.26
CA PHE A 85 -3.21 15.27 6.80
C PHE A 85 -2.78 13.96 6.10
N VAL A 86 -1.86 14.04 5.14
CA VAL A 86 -1.40 12.87 4.37
C VAL A 86 -0.67 11.86 5.27
N ALA A 87 0.25 12.33 6.12
CA ALA A 87 1.00 11.49 7.04
C ALA A 87 0.09 10.82 8.06
N PHE A 88 -0.92 11.53 8.58
CA PHE A 88 -1.89 10.99 9.52
C PHE A 88 -2.72 9.86 8.90
N HIS A 89 -3.21 10.03 7.67
CA HIS A 89 -3.95 8.96 6.97
C HIS A 89 -3.09 7.72 6.75
N HIS A 90 -1.82 7.91 6.38
CA HIS A 90 -0.89 6.80 6.20
C HIS A 90 -0.57 6.10 7.52
N LEU A 91 -0.38 6.86 8.60
CA LEU A 91 -0.14 6.32 9.94
C LEU A 91 -1.34 5.50 10.42
N LEU A 92 -2.56 6.06 10.29
CA LEU A 92 -3.79 5.38 10.65
C LEU A 92 -3.94 4.06 9.89
N ARG A 93 -3.66 4.05 8.59
CA ARG A 93 -3.64 2.83 7.76
C ARG A 93 -2.65 1.81 8.31
N MET A 94 -1.41 2.19 8.61
CA MET A 94 -0.39 1.27 9.12
C MET A 94 -0.77 0.67 10.48
N VAL A 95 -1.25 1.49 11.42
CA VAL A 95 -1.73 1.01 12.72
C VAL A 95 -2.93 0.10 12.55
N THR A 96 -3.89 0.47 11.70
CA THR A 96 -5.08 -0.35 11.41
C THR A 96 -4.68 -1.70 10.82
N LEU A 97 -3.76 -1.73 9.86
CA LEU A 97 -3.27 -2.99 9.29
C LEU A 97 -2.53 -3.84 10.32
N MET A 98 -1.66 -3.24 11.15
CA MET A 98 -0.96 -3.96 12.22
C MET A 98 -1.92 -4.61 13.21
N VAL A 99 -3.02 -3.93 13.55
CA VAL A 99 -4.02 -4.45 14.47
C VAL A 99 -4.94 -5.46 13.77
N VAL A 100 -5.52 -5.13 12.63
CA VAL A 100 -6.59 -5.91 11.97
C VAL A 100 -6.05 -7.12 11.23
N ALA A 101 -4.88 -7.03 10.58
CA ALA A 101 -4.32 -8.12 9.78
C ALA A 101 -4.21 -9.47 10.53
N PRO A 102 -3.69 -9.55 11.78
CA PRO A 102 -3.62 -10.83 12.49
C PRO A 102 -5.00 -11.43 12.79
N PHE A 103 -6.01 -10.61 13.11
CA PHE A 103 -7.37 -11.10 13.33
C PHE A 103 -8.00 -11.59 12.02
N TRP A 104 -7.81 -10.84 10.94
CA TRP A 104 -8.29 -11.19 9.61
C TRP A 104 -7.65 -12.49 9.12
N ALA A 105 -6.34 -12.65 9.29
CA ALA A 105 -5.61 -13.87 8.95
C ALA A 105 -6.13 -15.07 9.75
N ARG A 106 -6.35 -14.93 11.07
CA ARG A 106 -6.93 -15.99 11.90
C ARG A 106 -8.34 -16.39 11.44
N TRP A 107 -9.15 -15.42 11.04
CA TRP A 107 -10.49 -15.67 10.53
C TRP A 107 -10.47 -16.41 9.18
N LEU A 108 -9.60 -16.01 8.25
CA LEU A 108 -9.41 -16.69 6.96
C LEU A 108 -8.92 -18.14 7.13
N MET A 109 -7.94 -18.38 7.99
CA MET A 109 -7.41 -19.73 8.24
C MET A 109 -8.45 -20.65 8.88
N ARG A 110 -9.42 -20.11 9.63
CA ARG A 110 -10.55 -20.90 10.17
C ARG A 110 -11.51 -21.40 9.09
N HIS A 111 -11.55 -20.76 7.92
CA HIS A 111 -12.48 -21.10 6.83
C HIS A 111 -11.81 -21.91 5.70
N HIS A 112 -10.51 -22.18 5.77
CA HIS A 112 -9.79 -23.10 4.89
C HIS A 112 -9.16 -24.24 5.73
N PRO A 113 -9.91 -25.33 6.02
CA PRO A 113 -9.44 -26.41 6.90
C PRO A 113 -8.37 -27.35 6.30
N ASP A 114 -8.02 -27.20 5.01
CA ASP A 114 -7.25 -28.22 4.28
C ASP A 114 -5.86 -27.73 3.82
N ALA A 115 -4.97 -27.44 4.77
CA ALA A 115 -3.52 -27.37 4.52
C ALA A 115 -2.75 -28.10 5.63
#